data_AF-A0A2N1DSH3-F1
#
_entry.id   AF-A0A2N1DSH3-F1
#
_cell.length_a   1.000
_cell.length_b   1.000
_cell.length_c   1.000
_cell.angle_alpha   90.00
_cell.angle_beta   90.00
_cell.angle_gamma   90.00
#
_symmetry.space_group_name_H-M   'P 1'
#
loop_
_entity.id
_entity.type
_entity.pdbx_description
1 polymer ?
#
loop_
_entity_poly.entity_id
_entity_poly.type
_entity_poly.pdbx_seq_one_letter_code
_entity_poly.pdbx_strand_id
1 'polypeptide(L)' 'LRREVSMNIKRLMDLGCYRGLRHRRSLPVRGQRSKTNARTRKGPRKAIKK' A
#
# COMPACT_ATOMS: atom_id res chain seq x y z
N LEU A 1 -7.99 19.20 -3.28
CA LEU A 1 -8.16 17.83 -2.74
C LEU A 1 -7.27 16.74 -3.37
N ARG A 2 -7.43 16.32 -4.64
CA ARG A 2 -6.63 15.19 -5.20
C ARG A 2 -5.11 15.43 -5.16
N ARG A 3 -4.68 16.65 -5.48
CA ARG A 3 -3.26 17.06 -5.43
C ARG A 3 -2.68 16.98 -4.02
N GLU A 4 -3.38 17.51 -3.02
CA GLU A 4 -2.95 17.45 -1.61
C GLU A 4 -2.80 16.01 -1.13
N VAL A 5 -3.78 15.14 -1.43
CA VAL A 5 -3.71 13.72 -1.06
C VAL A 5 -2.51 13.03 -1.72
N SER A 6 -2.27 13.27 -3.00
CA SER A 6 -1.12 12.73 -3.71
C SER A 6 0.21 13.22 -3.14
N MET A 7 0.32 14.51 -2.81
CA MET A 7 1.51 15.09 -2.16
C MET A 7 1.73 14.49 -0.77
N ASN A 8 0.67 14.30 0.00
CA ASN A 8 0.74 13.65 1.31
C ASN A 8 1.23 12.19 1.23
N ILE A 9 0.74 11.43 0.25
CA ILE A 9 1.19 10.04 0.04
C ILE A 9 2.65 10.02 -0.43
N LYS A 10 3.04 10.92 -1.34
CA LYS A 10 4.42 11.02 -1.81
C LYS A 10 5.39 11.36 -0.68
N ARG A 11 5.04 12.35 0.15
CA ARG A 11 5.80 12.70 1.35
C ARG A 11 6.04 11.50 2.27
N LEU A 12 5.00 10.68 2.52
CA LEU A 12 5.15 9.48 3.34
C LEU A 12 6.08 8.43 2.71
N MET A 13 6.03 8.28 1.38
CA MET A 13 6.90 7.34 0.65
C MET A 13 8.37 7.78 0.64
N ASP A 14 8.63 9.09 0.55
CA ASP A 14 9.98 9.65 0.55
C ASP A 14 10.63 9.59 1.93
N LEU A 15 9.84 9.83 3.00
CA LEU A 15 10.27 9.69 4.40
C LEU A 15 10.64 8.26 4.81
N GLY A 16 10.21 7.24 4.05
CA GLY A 16 10.52 5.84 4.37
C GLY A 16 9.82 5.27 5.62
N CYS A 17 8.83 5.97 6.19
CA CYS A 17 8.11 5.49 7.37
C CYS A 17 7.27 4.24 7.06
N TYR A 18 6.81 3.52 8.08
CA TYR A 18 6.00 2.29 7.91
C TYR A 18 4.82 2.49 6.94
N ARG A 19 4.08 3.60 7.07
CA ARG A 19 2.97 3.91 6.17
C ARG A 19 3.44 4.10 4.73
N GLY A 20 4.56 4.80 4.51
CA GLY A 20 5.18 4.98 3.20
C GLY A 20 5.57 3.67 2.54
N LEU A 21 6.22 2.78 3.28
CA LEU A 21 6.60 1.44 2.82
C LEU A 21 5.37 0.60 2.43
N ARG A 22 4.28 0.69 3.20
CA ARG A 22 3.00 0.04 2.86
C ARG A 22 2.38 0.62 1.59
N HIS A 23 2.41 1.94 1.41
CA HIS A 23 1.96 2.61 0.20
C HIS A 23 2.76 2.16 -1.04
N ARG A 24 4.10 2.08 -0.93
CA ARG A 24 4.99 1.62 -2.02
C ARG A 24 4.75 0.16 -2.40
N ARG A 25 4.48 -0.71 -1.42
CA ARG A 25 4.25 -2.16 -1.62
C ARG A 25 2.80 -2.53 -1.93
N SER A 26 1.90 -1.55 -2.08
CA SER A 26 0.46 -1.79 -2.29
C SER A 26 -0.16 -2.69 -1.22
N LEU A 27 0.21 -2.45 0.04
CA LEU A 27 -0.29 -3.18 1.21
C LEU A 27 -1.20 -2.28 2.08
N PRO A 28 -2.07 -2.87 2.90
CA PRO A 28 -2.90 -2.09 3.82
C PRO A 28 -2.07 -1.28 4.81
N VAL A 29 -2.48 -0.03 5.02
CA VAL A 29 -1.71 0.98 5.79
C VAL A 29 -2.20 1.12 7.24
N ARG A 30 -3.45 0.73 7.53
CA ARG A 30 -4.13 0.93 8.82
C ARG A 30 -4.12 -0.31 9.74
N GLY A 31 -3.05 -1.10 9.71
CA GLY A 31 -2.92 -2.28 10.58
C GLY A 31 -3.81 -3.49 10.23
N GLN A 32 -4.42 -3.50 9.04
CA GLN A 32 -5.28 -4.61 8.63
C GLN A 32 -4.46 -5.88 8.35
N ARG A 33 -5.07 -7.05 8.60
CA ARG A 33 -4.47 -8.37 8.32
C ARG A 33 -4.14 -8.51 6.83
N SER A 34 -2.92 -8.95 6.52
CA SER A 34 -2.43 -9.11 5.15
C SER A 34 -1.96 -10.54 4.80
N LYS A 35 -2.14 -11.53 5.68
CA LYS A 35 -1.79 -12.93 5.37
C LYS A 35 -2.75 -13.55 4.35
N THR A 36 -4.05 -13.39 4.55
CA THR A 36 -5.09 -13.98 3.70
C THR A 36 -5.73 -12.96 2.76
N ASN A 37 -6.36 -11.92 3.32
CA ASN A 37 -7.15 -10.93 2.59
C ASN A 37 -6.32 -9.67 2.21
N ALA A 38 -7.01 -8.54 1.98
CA ALA A 38 -6.48 -7.26 1.47
C ALA A 38 -6.36 -7.15 -0.07
N ARG A 39 -7.29 -7.77 -0.81
CA ARG A 39 -7.31 -7.81 -2.28
C ARG A 39 -7.53 -6.44 -2.91
N THR A 40 -8.32 -5.56 -2.29
CA THR A 40 -8.51 -4.17 -2.73
C THR A 40 -7.20 -3.40 -2.84
N ARG A 41 -6.21 -3.70 -1.98
CA ARG A 41 -4.87 -3.09 -2.06
C ARG A 41 -3.87 -3.93 -2.87
N LYS A 42 -3.86 -5.25 -2.70
CA LYS A 42 -2.91 -6.16 -3.36
C LYS A 42 -3.18 -6.40 -4.85
N GLY A 43 -4.38 -6.06 -5.34
CA GLY A 43 -4.83 -6.39 -6.69
C GLY A 43 -5.24 -7.85 -6.87
N PRO A 44 -5.54 -8.30 -8.11
CA PRO A 44 -5.99 -9.66 -8.48
C PRO A 44 -5.01 -10.79 -8.12
N ARG A 45 -5.48 -12.05 -8.10
CA ARG A 45 -4.75 -13.13 -7.41
C ARG A 45 -3.69 -13.62 -8.37
N LYS A 46 -2.43 -13.28 -8.09
CA LYS A 46 -1.31 -13.77 -8.89
C LYS A 46 -1.14 -15.25 -8.56
N ALA A 47 -1.43 -16.12 -9.52
CA ALA A 47 -1.09 -17.54 -9.42
C ALA A 47 0.44 -17.66 -9.39
N ILE A 48 0.96 -18.50 -8.49
CA ILE A 48 2.39 -18.81 -8.47
C ILE A 48 2.60 -19.80 -9.62
N LYS A 49 3.25 -19.36 -10.70
CA LYS A 49 3.72 -20.29 -11.72
C LYS A 49 4.91 -21.05 -11.13
N LYS A 50 4.86 -22.38 -11.21
CA LYS A 50 5.95 -23.25 -10.79
C LYS A 50 7.09 -23.18 -11.80
#